data_AF-A0A2S2P1E8-F1
#
_entry.id   AF-A0A2S2P1E8-F1
#
_cell.length_a   1.000
_cell.length_b   1.000
_cell.length_c   1.000
_cell.angle_alpha   90.00
_cell.angle_beta   90.00
_cell.angle_gamma   90.00
#
_symmetry.space_group_name_H-M   'P 1'
#
loop_
_entity.id
_entity.type
_entity.pdbx_description
1 polymer ?
#
loop_
_entity_poly.entity_id
_entity_poly.type
_entity_poly.pdbx_seq_one_letter_code
_entity_poly.pdbx_strand_id
1 'polypeptide(L)'
;NNVKGKKRRKCLRDKTAPRPPHSGYIRFLNDRREQFRSENPNLPFAEITKVLAAEWNQLPADKKQLYLLAAEQERVKYVEELAAYKKTDAYKNFIQRKMKKKKVNTQIQEDEEDEEFKKEKSS
;
A
#
# COMPACT_ATOMS: atom_id res chain seq x y z
N ASN A 1 -11.94 -13.35 -22.74
CA ASN A 1 -11.40 -12.00 -22.40
C ASN A 1 -10.65 -12.04 -21.07
N ASN A 2 -9.34 -12.26 -21.09
CA ASN A 2 -8.48 -12.25 -19.90
C ASN A 2 -7.64 -10.97 -19.90
N VAL A 3 -8.16 -9.89 -19.28
CA VAL A 3 -7.45 -8.62 -19.13
C VAL A 3 -6.35 -8.83 -18.07
N LYS A 4 -5.17 -9.27 -18.52
CA LYS A 4 -3.97 -9.33 -17.66
C LYS A 4 -3.61 -7.90 -17.25
N GLY A 5 -4.06 -7.48 -16.06
CA GLY A 5 -3.73 -6.17 -15.50
C GLY A 5 -2.23 -5.93 -15.51
N LYS A 6 -1.79 -4.78 -16.05
CA LYS A 6 -0.38 -4.34 -16.05
C LYS A 6 0.20 -4.55 -14.64
N LYS A 7 1.18 -5.46 -14.49
CA LYS A 7 1.90 -5.66 -13.22
C LYS A 7 2.42 -4.31 -12.75
N ARG A 8 1.87 -3.77 -11.66
CA ARG A 8 2.36 -2.52 -11.06
C ARG A 8 3.85 -2.68 -10.81
N ARG A 9 4.69 -1.80 -11.39
CA ARG A 9 6.14 -1.80 -11.14
C ARG A 9 6.33 -1.80 -9.63
N LYS A 10 7.07 -2.79 -9.11
CA LYS A 10 7.28 -3.00 -7.68
C LYS A 10 8.08 -1.79 -7.17
N CYS A 11 7.39 -0.80 -6.61
CA CYS A 11 8.03 0.34 -5.95
C CYS A 11 9.01 -0.21 -4.91
N LEU A 12 10.20 0.39 -4.84
CA LEU A 12 11.19 0.01 -3.85
C LEU A 12 10.55 0.22 -2.47
N ARG A 13 10.21 -0.89 -1.80
CA ARG A 13 9.62 -0.91 -0.47
C ARG A 13 10.73 -1.17 0.53
N ASP A 14 10.83 -0.31 1.51
CA ASP A 14 11.70 -0.52 2.65
C ASP A 14 11.11 -1.61 3.55
N LYS A 15 11.91 -2.64 3.85
CA LYS A 15 11.47 -3.72 4.76
C LYS A 15 11.62 -3.32 6.23
N THR A 16 12.47 -2.34 6.52
CA THR A 16 12.80 -1.87 7.87
C THR A 16 11.95 -0.69 8.32
N ALA A 17 11.24 -0.05 7.38
CA ALA A 17 10.29 1.01 7.71
C ALA A 17 9.07 0.46 8.46
N PRO A 18 8.55 1.20 9.47
CA PRO A 18 7.29 0.86 10.09
C PRO A 18 6.18 0.86 9.02
N ARG A 19 5.17 0.00 9.21
CA ARG A 19 4.07 -0.13 8.26
C ARG A 19 2.89 0.72 8.75
N PRO A 20 2.20 1.44 7.84
CA PRO A 20 1.02 2.18 8.23
C PRO A 20 -0.04 1.20 8.77
N PRO A 21 -0.73 1.56 9.87
CA PRO A 21 -1.77 0.72 10.43
C PRO A 21 -2.99 0.68 9.51
N HIS A 22 -3.84 -0.31 9.75
CA HIS A 22 -5.11 -0.41 9.05
C HIS A 22 -6.11 0.63 9.58
N SER A 23 -7.02 1.09 8.72
CA SER A 23 -8.15 1.89 9.19
C SER A 23 -9.12 1.04 10.01
N GLY A 24 -9.96 1.67 10.83
CA GLY A 24 -10.94 0.96 11.64
C GLY A 24 -11.87 0.04 10.83
N TYR A 25 -12.27 0.47 9.64
CA TYR A 25 -13.04 -0.37 8.72
C TYR A 25 -12.29 -1.62 8.26
N ILE A 26 -11.02 -1.47 7.84
CA ILE A 26 -10.21 -2.61 7.40
C ILE A 26 -9.92 -3.55 8.58
N ARG A 27 -9.76 -3.02 9.78
CA ARG A 27 -9.62 -3.79 11.01
C ARG A 27 -10.85 -4.67 11.24
N PHE A 28 -12.04 -4.07 11.23
CA PHE A 28 -13.31 -4.79 11.31
C PHE A 28 -13.44 -5.87 10.22
N LEU A 29 -13.14 -5.52 8.96
CA LEU A 29 -13.22 -6.47 7.86
C LEU A 29 -12.27 -7.66 8.06
N ASN A 30 -11.05 -7.44 8.54
CA ASN A 30 -10.10 -8.53 8.77
C ASN A 30 -10.56 -9.44 9.90
N ASP A 31 -10.96 -8.86 11.03
CA ASP A 31 -11.42 -9.60 12.21
C ASP A 31 -12.66 -10.47 11.87
N ARG A 32 -13.62 -9.91 11.13
CA ARG A 32 -14.83 -10.63 10.72
C ARG A 32 -14.61 -11.60 9.58
N ARG A 33 -13.73 -11.29 8.62
CA ARG A 33 -13.49 -12.14 7.45
C ARG A 33 -12.90 -13.49 7.87
N GLU A 34 -12.01 -13.53 8.84
CA GLU A 34 -11.43 -14.78 9.33
C GLU A 34 -12.52 -15.71 9.88
N GLN A 35 -13.39 -15.17 10.73
CA GLN A 35 -14.56 -15.88 11.28
C GLN A 35 -15.48 -16.35 10.15
N PHE A 36 -15.93 -15.44 9.29
CA PHE A 36 -16.87 -15.74 8.22
C PHE A 36 -16.34 -16.76 7.21
N ARG A 37 -15.03 -16.74 6.92
CA ARG A 37 -14.37 -17.71 6.04
C ARG A 37 -14.30 -19.10 6.67
N SER A 38 -14.11 -19.19 7.99
CA SER A 38 -14.09 -20.48 8.69
C SER A 38 -15.47 -21.15 8.64
N GLU A 39 -16.54 -20.37 8.76
CA GLU A 39 -17.93 -20.84 8.65
C GLU A 39 -18.34 -21.12 7.20
N ASN A 40 -17.79 -20.36 6.24
CA ASN A 40 -18.16 -20.45 4.83
C ASN A 40 -16.92 -20.67 3.93
N PRO A 41 -16.25 -21.83 4.03
CA PRO A 41 -15.00 -22.08 3.29
C PRO A 41 -15.19 -22.10 1.77
N ASN A 42 -16.42 -22.37 1.30
CA ASN A 42 -16.76 -22.44 -0.12
C ASN A 42 -17.11 -21.08 -0.74
N LEU A 43 -17.33 -20.04 0.07
CA LEU A 43 -17.69 -18.72 -0.45
C LEU A 43 -16.46 -17.97 -0.99
N PRO A 44 -16.56 -17.35 -2.19
CA PRO A 44 -15.48 -16.55 -2.72
C PRO A 44 -15.17 -15.33 -1.82
N PHE A 45 -13.88 -14.98 -1.74
CA PHE A 45 -13.40 -13.82 -1.00
C PHE A 45 -14.16 -12.53 -1.32
N ALA A 46 -14.52 -12.33 -2.59
CA ALA A 46 -15.26 -11.16 -3.04
C ALA A 46 -16.65 -11.07 -2.40
N GLU A 47 -17.39 -12.19 -2.35
CA GLU A 47 -18.72 -12.25 -1.76
C GLU A 47 -18.67 -12.03 -0.24
N ILE A 48 -17.70 -12.66 0.44
CA ILE A 48 -17.48 -12.42 1.88
C ILE A 48 -17.24 -10.93 2.15
N THR A 49 -16.40 -10.27 1.33
CA THR A 49 -16.12 -8.83 1.48
C THR A 49 -17.36 -7.97 1.32
N LYS A 50 -18.22 -8.30 0.34
CA LYS A 50 -19.46 -7.54 0.09
C LYS A 50 -20.41 -7.63 1.26
N VAL A 51 -20.60 -8.84 1.82
CA VAL A 51 -21.46 -9.05 3.00
C VAL A 51 -20.95 -8.24 4.20
N LEU A 52 -19.65 -8.33 4.49
CA LEU A 52 -19.06 -7.61 5.62
C LEU A 52 -19.07 -6.09 5.41
N ALA A 53 -18.96 -5.61 4.17
CA ALA A 53 -19.11 -4.18 3.87
C ALA A 53 -20.52 -3.68 4.19
N ALA A 54 -21.55 -4.47 3.87
CA ALA A 54 -22.93 -4.16 4.24
C ALA A 54 -23.14 -4.19 5.77
N GLU A 55 -22.56 -5.19 6.46
CA GLU A 55 -22.60 -5.28 7.92
C GLU A 55 -21.96 -4.06 8.58
N TRP A 56 -20.80 -3.61 8.08
CA TRP A 56 -20.17 -2.37 8.59
C TRP A 56 -21.10 -1.18 8.45
N ASN A 57 -21.79 -1.01 7.32
CA ASN A 57 -22.70 0.13 7.14
C ASN A 57 -23.86 0.11 8.14
N GLN A 58 -24.35 -1.08 8.50
CA GLN A 58 -25.44 -1.28 9.46
C GLN A 58 -24.97 -1.29 10.92
N LEU A 59 -23.66 -1.40 11.18
CA LEU A 59 -23.11 -1.48 12.53
C LEU A 59 -23.43 -0.19 13.34
N PRO A 60 -23.81 -0.30 14.63
CA PRO A 60 -24.04 0.86 15.50
C PRO A 60 -22.83 1.77 15.60
N ALA A 61 -23.07 3.07 15.79
CA ALA A 61 -22.02 4.09 15.88
C ALA A 61 -21.00 3.76 16.98
N ASP A 62 -21.45 3.33 18.16
CA ASP A 62 -20.56 2.99 19.29
C ASP A 62 -19.60 1.85 18.93
N LYS A 63 -20.11 0.82 18.25
CA LYS A 63 -19.30 -0.32 17.81
C LYS A 63 -18.32 0.10 16.72
N LYS A 64 -18.74 0.92 15.75
CA LYS A 64 -17.84 1.52 14.75
C LYS A 64 -16.75 2.34 15.43
N GLN A 65 -17.11 3.15 16.43
CA GLN A 65 -16.22 4.05 17.13
C GLN A 65 -15.10 3.30 17.85
N LEU A 66 -15.36 2.13 18.43
CA LEU A 66 -14.32 1.28 19.02
C LEU A 66 -13.22 0.93 18.00
N TYR A 67 -13.60 0.53 16.78
CA TYR A 67 -12.62 0.24 15.72
C TYR A 67 -11.90 1.48 15.23
N LEU A 68 -12.59 2.61 15.13
CA LEU A 68 -11.99 3.89 14.72
C LEU A 68 -10.99 4.42 15.76
N LEU A 69 -11.32 4.34 17.05
CA LEU A 69 -10.43 4.73 18.14
C LEU A 69 -9.20 3.83 18.20
N ALA A 70 -9.36 2.51 18.06
CA ALA A 70 -8.22 1.59 18.00
C ALA A 70 -7.29 1.91 16.82
N ALA A 71 -7.85 2.17 15.64
CA ALA A 71 -7.07 2.56 14.47
C ALA A 71 -6.36 3.92 14.66
N GLU A 72 -7.00 4.87 15.35
CA GLU A 72 -6.39 6.16 15.66
C GLU A 72 -5.23 6.04 16.64
N GLN A 73 -5.36 5.20 17.67
CA GLN A 73 -4.26 4.91 18.61
C GLN A 73 -3.07 4.27 17.89
N GLU A 74 -3.30 3.32 16.99
CA GLU A 74 -2.25 2.73 16.16
C GLU A 74 -1.63 3.76 15.21
N ARG A 75 -2.43 4.68 14.67
CA ARG A 75 -1.95 5.77 13.81
C ARG A 75 -0.98 6.67 14.57
N VAL A 76 -1.30 7.04 15.82
CA VAL A 76 -0.42 7.86 16.67
C VAL A 76 0.91 7.14 16.89
N LYS A 77 0.88 5.87 17.31
CA LYS A 77 2.11 5.06 17.50
C LYS A 77 2.94 4.97 16.23
N TYR A 78 2.29 4.71 15.09
CA TYR A 78 2.98 4.66 13.79
C TYR A 78 3.66 5.98 13.44
N VAL A 79 3.05 7.13 13.74
CA VAL A 79 3.65 8.44 13.49
C VAL A 79 4.93 8.63 14.32
N GLU A 80 4.91 8.21 15.58
CA GLU A 80 6.08 8.25 16.47
C GLU A 80 7.19 7.31 15.98
N GLU A 81 6.86 6.05 15.67
CA GLU A 81 7.78 5.07 15.11
C GLU A 81 8.38 5.54 13.79
N LEU A 82 7.57 6.14 12.92
CA LEU A 82 8.02 6.69 11.63
C LEU A 82 8.95 7.88 11.84
N ALA A 83 8.67 8.73 12.82
CA ALA A 83 9.54 9.86 13.17
C ALA A 83 10.91 9.38 13.70
N ALA A 84 10.93 8.33 14.52
CA ALA A 84 12.15 7.69 14.96
C ALA A 84 12.89 7.03 13.79
N TYR A 85 12.17 6.28 12.95
CA TYR A 85 12.71 5.60 11.78
C TYR A 85 13.43 6.56 10.83
N LYS A 86 12.85 7.75 10.57
CA LYS A 86 13.45 8.79 9.71
C LYS A 86 14.82 9.29 10.19
N LYS A 87 15.18 9.10 11.46
CA LYS A 87 16.48 9.49 12.01
C LYS A 87 17.56 8.41 11.81
N THR A 88 17.18 7.19 11.45
CA THR A 88 18.09 6.05 11.31
C THR A 88 18.91 6.09 10.02
N ASP A 89 20.06 5.43 10.01
CA ASP A 89 20.88 5.28 8.79
C ASP A 89 20.20 4.37 7.76
N ALA A 90 19.35 3.44 8.19
CA ALA A 90 18.52 2.63 7.30
C ALA A 90 17.66 3.52 6.39
N TYR A 91 16.98 4.52 6.98
CA TYR A 91 16.19 5.48 6.21
C TYR A 91 17.05 6.32 5.27
N LYS A 92 18.20 6.84 5.74
CA LYS A 92 19.12 7.63 4.89
C LYS A 92 19.57 6.82 3.69
N ASN A 93 20.02 5.57 3.90
CA ASN A 93 20.45 4.66 2.85
C ASN A 93 19.32 4.33 1.86
N PHE A 94 18.10 4.12 2.37
CA PHE A 94 16.92 3.89 1.54
C PHE A 94 16.61 5.09 0.64
N ILE A 95 16.63 6.31 1.19
CA ILE A 95 16.39 7.54 0.42
C ILE A 95 17.49 7.74 -0.63
N GLN A 96 18.76 7.55 -0.29
CA GLN A 96 19.86 7.64 -1.25
C GLN A 96 19.69 6.66 -2.40
N ARG A 97 19.37 5.39 -2.11
CA ARG A 97 19.12 4.37 -3.15
C ARG A 97 17.91 4.75 -4.02
N LYS A 98 16.85 5.29 -3.43
CA LYS A 98 15.66 5.76 -4.14
C LYS A 98 16.01 6.93 -5.08
N MET A 99 16.81 7.90 -4.63
CA MET A 99 17.25 9.05 -5.43
C MET A 99 18.19 8.63 -6.57
N LYS A 100 19.16 7.76 -6.31
CA LYS A 100 20.06 7.22 -7.35
C LYS A 100 19.27 6.51 -8.45
N LYS A 101 18.29 5.68 -8.08
CA LYS A 101 17.44 4.98 -9.06
C LYS A 101 16.58 5.94 -9.88
N LYS A 102 16.10 7.04 -9.28
CA LYS A 102 15.36 8.08 -10.02
C LYS A 102 16.27 8.78 -11.03
N LYS A 103 17.47 9.21 -10.62
CA LYS A 103 18.46 9.83 -11.51
C LYS A 103 18.82 8.93 -12.70
N VAL A 104 19.14 7.65 -12.43
CA VAL A 104 19.46 6.68 -13.50
C VAL A 104 18.29 6.52 -14.49
N ASN A 105 17.04 6.46 -14.00
CA ASN A 105 15.89 6.33 -14.89
C ASN A 105 15.62 7.60 -15.71
N THR A 106 15.93 8.79 -15.18
CA THR A 106 15.81 10.05 -15.93
C THR A 106 16.90 10.17 -16.99
N GLN A 107 18.16 9.84 -16.63
CA GLN A 107 19.28 9.84 -17.57
C GLN A 107 19.02 8.92 -18.77
N ILE A 108 18.51 7.70 -18.53
CA ILE A 108 18.19 6.74 -19.60
C ILE A 108 17.10 7.28 -20.54
N GLN A 109 16.13 8.04 -20.02
CA GLN A 109 15.08 8.64 -20.86
C GLN A 109 15.63 9.76 -21.74
N GLU A 110 16.49 10.61 -21.19
CA GLU A 110 17.15 11.68 -21.94
C GLU A 110 18.07 11.10 -23.03
N ASP A 111 18.82 10.04 -22.71
CA ASP A 111 19.71 9.36 -23.67
C ASP A 111 18.93 8.65 -24.80
N GLU A 112 17.75 8.08 -24.50
CA GLU A 112 16.86 7.46 -25.51
C GLU A 112 16.23 8.49 -26.45
N GLU A 113 15.77 9.63 -25.91
CA GLU A 113 15.21 10.74 -26.69
C GLU A 113 16.27 11.39 -27.60
N ASP A 114 17.51 11.53 -27.12
CA ASP A 114 18.63 12.06 -27.91
C ASP A 114 19.06 11.12 -29.05
N GLU A 115 19.02 9.80 -28.82
CA GLU A 115 19.26 8.77 -29.86
C GLU A 115 18.16 8.75 -30.92
N GLU A 116 16.90 8.90 -30.52
CA GLU A 116 15.75 8.96 -31.42
C GLU A 116 15.79 10.22 -32.30
N PHE A 117 16.10 11.38 -31.71
CA PHE A 117 16.25 12.65 -32.43
C PHE A 117 17.42 12.64 -33.44
N LYS A 118 18.52 11.93 -33.12
CA LYS A 118 19.65 11.73 -34.05
C LYS A 118 19.31 10.81 -35.22
N LYS A 119 18.49 9.78 -34.99
CA LYS A 119 18.01 8.88 -36.06
C LYS A 119 17.03 9.58 -37.01
N GLU A 120 16.12 10.40 -36.49
CA GLU A 120 15.18 11.16 -37.33
C GLU A 120 15.87 12.20 -38.23
N LYS A 121 16.97 12.83 -37.79
CA LYS A 121 17.72 13.80 -38.62
C LYS A 121 18.69 13.18 -39.63
N SER A 122 18.99 11.89 -39.48
CA SER A 122 19.91 11.17 -40.38
C SER A 122 19.18 10.41 -41.50
N SER A 123 17.85 10.48 -41.54
CA SER A 123 17.00 9.87 -42.55
C SER A 123 16.40 10.92 -43.48
#